data_AF-A0AAU4FXH2-F1
#
_entry.id   AF-A0AAU4FXH2-F1
#
_cell.length_a   1.000
_cell.length_b   1.000
_cell.length_c   1.000
_cell.angle_alpha   90.00
_cell.angle_beta   90.00
_cell.angle_gamma   90.00
#
_symmetry.space_group_name_H-M   'P 1'
#
loop_
_entity.id
_entity.type
_entity.pdbx_description
1 polymer ?
#
loop_
_entity_poly.entity_id
_entity_poly.type
_entity_poly.pdbx_seq_one_letter_code
_entity_poly.pdbx_strand_id
1 'polypeptide(L)'
;MPGSRPRVRGAGALTRKSVRRGERPARPETGAAGGRLRYLSSPVAWLATIVLGVATVTFQDALTTAVKAVLPLDGLHDRLSTRDALQVVEVRDVKDSGTFLARGPVDPHFVNSLETASLAARADLLDVNNSQWLVTLRSGASQEVRVTDIVPVIEGGRCGKPLGGSLVYAPGQGGEEVLPLDVTVDAPVPRLHKDGAKGPYFTGPEARQIVLKQNQSTAFLLRASVQRGHCRWHYRVHYQVGGKTAEAVLSAPHGHPFEITGELPDAGDYRAVYLPTFLCPNSKEFQPGWRTADGQWFARGPGRGKSLPCPKD
;
A
#
# COMPACT_ATOMS: atom_id res chain seq x y z
N MET A 1 -1.29 62.91 -31.37
CA MET A 1 -0.21 63.48 -30.51
C MET A 1 -0.85 64.09 -29.28
N PRO A 2 -0.25 64.12 -28.08
CA PRO A 2 0.75 63.26 -27.41
C PRO A 2 0.04 62.36 -26.35
N GLY A 3 0.55 61.28 -25.74
CA GLY A 3 1.92 60.88 -25.43
C GLY A 3 2.23 61.17 -23.95
N SER A 4 2.21 60.15 -23.06
CA SER A 4 2.95 60.13 -21.78
C SER A 4 2.85 58.76 -21.09
N ARG A 5 3.98 58.04 -20.99
CA ARG A 5 4.20 56.83 -20.19
C ARG A 5 4.68 57.20 -18.74
N PRO A 6 5.33 56.31 -17.95
CA PRO A 6 4.83 55.80 -16.67
C PRO A 6 5.69 56.25 -15.46
N ARG A 7 5.33 55.86 -14.23
CA ARG A 7 6.25 55.91 -13.08
C ARG A 7 6.25 54.61 -12.28
N VAL A 8 7.40 53.95 -12.33
CA VAL A 8 7.91 52.95 -11.37
C VAL A 8 8.66 53.71 -10.26
N ARG A 9 8.46 53.31 -8.99
CA ARG A 9 9.35 53.48 -7.81
C ARG A 9 8.71 52.67 -6.65
N GLY A 10 9.41 51.90 -5.84
CA GLY A 10 10.86 51.70 -5.72
C GLY A 10 11.19 50.43 -4.94
N ALA A 11 12.40 49.93 -5.20
CA ALA A 11 13.03 48.85 -4.48
C ALA A 11 13.52 49.35 -3.11
N GLY A 12 13.14 48.64 -2.05
CA GLY A 12 13.75 48.76 -0.74
C GLY A 12 15.00 47.87 -0.68
N ALA A 13 16.15 48.50 -0.64
CA ALA A 13 17.42 47.86 -0.28
C ALA A 13 17.57 47.88 1.25
N LEU A 14 17.94 46.74 1.85
CA LEU A 14 18.51 46.69 3.20
C LEU A 14 19.75 45.78 3.23
N THR A 15 20.87 46.44 2.95
CA THR A 15 22.19 46.38 3.60
C THR A 15 22.63 45.15 4.40
N ARG A 16 23.78 44.60 3.96
CA ARG A 16 24.78 43.90 4.78
C ARG A 16 25.29 44.79 5.92
N LYS A 17 25.28 44.28 7.16
CA LYS A 17 26.31 44.54 8.20
C LYS A 17 25.98 43.75 9.48
N SER A 18 26.76 42.71 9.76
CA SER A 18 27.55 42.60 11.00
C SER A 18 28.05 41.16 11.18
N VAL A 19 29.35 41.01 11.01
CA VAL A 19 30.13 39.88 11.51
C VAL A 19 30.44 40.20 12.98
N ARG A 20 30.13 39.28 13.91
CA ARG A 20 30.89 39.15 15.15
C ARG A 20 31.23 37.69 15.42
N ARG A 21 32.48 37.56 15.82
CA ARG A 21 33.33 36.38 15.98
C ARG A 21 33.15 35.83 17.39
N GLY A 22 32.84 34.53 17.48
CA GLY A 22 33.23 33.56 18.52
C GLY A 22 32.97 33.87 19.98
N GLU A 23 32.12 33.06 20.62
CA GLU A 23 32.35 32.63 22.00
C GLU A 23 31.77 31.22 22.25
N ARG A 24 32.46 30.50 23.13
CA ARG A 24 32.50 29.04 23.32
C ARG A 24 31.26 28.50 24.06
N PRO A 25 30.79 27.27 23.82
CA PRO A 25 29.63 26.72 24.52
C PRO A 25 29.92 26.52 26.02
N ALA A 26 28.98 26.98 26.85
CA ALA A 26 28.99 26.74 28.28
C ALA A 26 28.61 25.28 28.60
N ARG A 27 29.40 24.74 29.51
CA ARG A 27 29.39 23.43 30.15
C ARG A 27 28.09 23.16 30.92
N PRO A 28 27.50 21.95 30.88
CA PRO A 28 26.47 21.56 31.84
C PRO A 28 27.11 21.36 33.21
N GLU A 29 26.64 22.10 34.21
CA GLU A 29 26.96 21.82 35.62
C GLU A 29 26.20 20.58 36.08
N THR A 30 26.98 19.62 36.56
CA THR A 30 26.52 18.43 37.28
C THR A 30 26.92 18.63 38.74
N GLY A 31 25.95 18.66 39.65
CA GLY A 31 26.15 18.56 41.10
C GLY A 31 24.87 17.97 41.69
N ALA A 32 24.75 16.67 41.94
CA ALA A 32 25.40 15.85 42.98
C ALA A 32 24.76 16.01 44.36
N ALA A 33 23.83 15.10 44.66
CA ALA A 33 23.59 14.50 45.98
C ALA A 33 22.98 13.12 45.68
N GLY A 34 23.43 11.97 46.16
CA GLY A 34 24.38 11.62 47.19
C GLY A 34 23.94 10.21 47.62
N GLY A 35 24.66 9.17 47.21
CA GLY A 35 24.24 7.79 47.46
C GLY A 35 25.34 6.81 47.06
N ARG A 36 26.32 6.65 47.93
CA ARG A 36 27.42 5.70 47.80
C ARG A 36 26.88 4.27 47.83
N LEU A 37 27.24 3.46 46.85
CA LEU A 37 27.73 2.09 47.05
C LEU A 37 28.65 1.74 45.88
N ARG A 38 29.95 1.81 46.16
CA ARG A 38 31.01 1.18 45.39
C ARG A 38 30.87 -0.33 45.60
N TYR A 39 30.82 -1.12 44.53
CA TYR A 39 31.62 -2.35 44.45
C TYR A 39 31.67 -2.90 43.01
N LEU A 40 32.90 -3.23 42.62
CA LEU A 40 33.32 -4.15 41.56
C LEU A 40 33.24 -3.69 40.10
N SER A 41 34.30 -2.95 39.76
CA SER A 41 35.11 -3.13 38.56
C SER A 41 35.25 -4.58 38.08
N SER A 42 34.66 -4.89 36.93
CA SER A 42 35.28 -5.80 35.96
C SER A 42 34.98 -5.32 34.53
N PRO A 43 35.96 -5.33 33.61
CA PRO A 43 35.79 -4.88 32.22
C PRO A 43 34.95 -5.83 31.35
N VAL A 44 34.32 -6.85 31.95
CA VAL A 44 33.55 -7.89 31.26
C VAL A 44 32.05 -7.54 31.17
N ALA A 45 31.57 -6.60 32.01
CA ALA A 45 30.14 -6.23 32.05
C ALA A 45 29.67 -5.33 30.88
N TRP A 46 30.59 -4.77 30.08
CA TRP A 46 30.24 -3.92 28.93
C TRP A 46 30.09 -4.67 27.60
N LEU A 47 30.50 -5.94 27.52
CA LEU A 47 30.32 -6.76 26.32
C LEU A 47 28.95 -7.45 26.25
N ALA A 48 28.16 -7.39 27.33
CA ALA A 48 26.83 -8.02 27.40
C ALA A 48 25.67 -7.14 26.90
N THR A 49 25.91 -5.85 26.61
CA THR A 49 24.89 -4.91 26.12
C THR A 49 24.96 -4.63 24.61
N ILE A 50 25.86 -5.29 23.87
CA ILE A 50 25.90 -5.33 22.40
C ILE A 50 25.52 -6.74 21.90
N VAL A 51 24.49 -7.36 22.48
CA VAL A 51 23.95 -8.67 22.00
C VAL A 51 22.42 -8.67 21.84
N LEU A 52 21.72 -7.58 22.16
CA LEU A 52 20.29 -7.45 21.82
C LEU A 52 20.13 -6.53 20.60
N GLY A 53 20.03 -7.12 19.41
CA GLY A 53 19.67 -6.36 18.22
C GLY A 53 19.99 -6.97 16.86
N VAL A 54 20.63 -8.13 16.77
CA VAL A 54 20.74 -8.90 15.51
C VAL A 54 20.74 -10.39 15.84
N ALA A 55 19.57 -10.95 16.16
CA ALA A 55 19.36 -12.39 16.04
C ALA A 55 19.07 -12.71 14.56
N THR A 56 20.08 -12.52 13.70
CA THR A 56 20.13 -13.23 12.42
C THR A 56 20.27 -14.70 12.74
N VAL A 57 19.19 -15.43 12.48
CA VAL A 57 19.03 -16.87 12.61
C VAL A 57 20.22 -17.62 11.99
N THR A 58 21.23 -17.96 12.78
CA THR A 58 22.27 -18.95 12.41
C THR A 58 21.84 -20.36 12.81
N PHE A 59 20.56 -20.67 12.61
CA PHE A 59 20.01 -22.02 12.75
C PHE A 59 19.94 -22.77 11.41
N GLN A 60 20.65 -22.32 10.38
CA GLN A 60 20.66 -22.95 9.05
C GLN A 60 21.81 -23.94 8.82
N ASP A 61 22.93 -23.82 9.53
CA ASP A 61 24.11 -24.67 9.25
C ASP A 61 24.12 -26.03 9.97
N ALA A 62 23.51 -26.14 11.14
CA ALA A 62 23.51 -27.42 11.88
C ALA A 62 22.53 -28.46 11.30
N LEU A 63 21.44 -28.02 10.67
CA LEU A 63 20.43 -28.93 10.09
C LEU A 63 20.85 -29.49 8.72
N THR A 64 21.66 -28.77 7.95
CA THR A 64 22.09 -29.24 6.62
C THR A 64 23.14 -30.34 6.68
N THR A 65 23.90 -30.44 7.77
CA THR A 65 24.94 -31.47 7.92
C THR A 65 24.36 -32.78 8.46
N ALA A 66 23.34 -32.72 9.31
CA ALA A 66 22.68 -33.91 9.85
C ALA A 66 21.73 -34.59 8.83
N VAL A 67 21.10 -33.84 7.94
CA VAL A 67 20.13 -34.39 6.96
C VAL A 67 20.82 -35.04 5.74
N LYS A 68 22.05 -34.65 5.40
CA LYS A 68 22.81 -35.23 4.27
C LYS A 68 23.32 -36.66 4.52
N ALA A 69 23.35 -37.12 5.77
CA ALA A 69 23.94 -38.42 6.12
C ALA A 69 22.94 -39.59 6.08
N VAL A 70 21.62 -39.33 6.01
CA VAL A 70 20.59 -40.38 6.24
C VAL A 70 19.64 -40.58 5.06
N LEU A 71 19.63 -39.71 4.04
CA LEU A 71 18.75 -39.86 2.89
C LEU A 71 19.50 -39.57 1.58
N PRO A 72 19.53 -40.50 0.60
CA PRO A 72 20.01 -40.20 -0.75
C PRO A 72 19.01 -39.23 -1.40
N LEU A 73 19.31 -37.94 -1.33
CA LEU A 73 18.47 -36.83 -1.80
C LEU A 73 18.55 -36.59 -3.32
N ASP A 74 19.37 -37.36 -4.04
CA ASP A 74 19.66 -37.15 -5.47
C ASP A 74 18.47 -37.44 -6.41
N GLY A 75 17.34 -37.95 -5.89
CA GLY A 75 16.17 -38.32 -6.70
C GLY A 75 14.86 -37.58 -6.41
N LEU A 76 14.79 -36.72 -5.38
CA LEU A 76 13.52 -36.11 -4.94
C LEU A 76 13.36 -34.62 -5.26
N HIS A 77 14.44 -33.90 -5.58
CA HIS A 77 14.36 -32.48 -5.93
C HIS A 77 13.90 -32.23 -7.38
N ASP A 78 13.96 -33.24 -8.25
CA ASP A 78 13.57 -33.11 -9.66
C ASP A 78 12.07 -33.35 -9.91
N ARG A 79 11.29 -33.52 -8.83
CA ARG A 79 9.84 -33.74 -8.86
C ARG A 79 9.05 -32.74 -8.02
N LEU A 80 9.58 -31.55 -7.75
CA LEU A 80 8.67 -30.44 -7.50
C LEU A 80 7.83 -30.28 -8.76
N SER A 81 6.55 -30.59 -8.63
CA SER A 81 5.63 -30.51 -9.75
C SER A 81 5.73 -29.09 -10.33
N THR A 82 5.68 -28.95 -11.65
CA THR A 82 5.74 -27.62 -12.30
C THR A 82 4.72 -26.65 -11.68
N ARG A 83 3.65 -27.16 -11.05
CA ARG A 83 2.61 -26.41 -10.32
C ARG A 83 3.08 -25.76 -9.01
N ASP A 84 4.10 -26.29 -8.34
CA ASP A 84 4.57 -25.77 -7.03
C ASP A 84 5.83 -24.90 -7.15
N ALA A 85 6.28 -24.66 -8.39
CA ALA A 85 7.49 -23.89 -8.67
C ALA A 85 7.33 -22.39 -8.34
N LEU A 86 6.11 -21.86 -8.38
CA LEU A 86 5.80 -20.48 -8.03
C LEU A 86 4.90 -20.46 -6.80
N GLN A 87 5.31 -19.71 -5.78
CA GLN A 87 4.56 -19.57 -4.53
C GLN A 87 4.14 -18.12 -4.33
N VAL A 88 2.88 -17.92 -3.97
CA VAL A 88 2.39 -16.63 -3.46
C VAL A 88 2.66 -16.61 -1.96
N VAL A 89 3.63 -15.80 -1.54
CA VAL A 89 4.05 -15.74 -0.13
C VAL A 89 3.15 -14.80 0.67
N GLU A 90 2.82 -13.67 0.07
CA GLU A 90 2.10 -12.60 0.74
C GLU A 90 1.23 -11.87 -0.27
N VAL A 91 -0.01 -11.60 0.13
CA VAL A 91 -0.91 -10.67 -0.53
C VAL A 91 -1.46 -9.81 0.58
N ARG A 92 -1.31 -8.49 0.45
CA ARG A 92 -1.80 -7.55 1.44
C ARG A 92 -2.47 -6.38 0.77
N ASP A 93 -3.61 -5.98 1.31
CA ASP A 93 -4.17 -4.67 1.04
C ASP A 93 -3.21 -3.64 1.61
N VAL A 94 -2.83 -2.68 0.80
CA VAL A 94 -1.96 -1.56 1.19
C VAL A 94 -2.63 -0.21 0.94
N LYS A 95 -3.89 -0.21 0.48
CA LYS A 95 -4.64 1.03 0.28
C LYS A 95 -5.12 1.56 1.62
N ASP A 96 -4.40 2.55 2.13
CA ASP A 96 -4.74 3.26 3.36
C ASP A 96 -5.60 4.49 3.13
N SER A 97 -5.88 4.83 1.87
CA SER A 97 -6.52 6.06 1.46
C SER A 97 -7.31 5.94 0.16
N GLY A 98 -8.30 6.80 -0.01
CA GLY A 98 -9.26 6.83 -1.10
C GLY A 98 -10.69 6.77 -0.57
N THR A 99 -11.57 6.24 -1.40
CA THR A 99 -12.98 6.01 -1.06
C THR A 99 -13.19 4.52 -0.77
N PHE A 100 -13.93 4.23 0.30
CA PHE A 100 -14.31 2.88 0.73
C PHE A 100 -15.82 2.82 0.96
N LEU A 101 -16.41 1.64 0.77
CA LEU A 101 -17.81 1.34 1.05
C LEU A 101 -17.88 0.45 2.30
N ALA A 102 -18.68 0.83 3.29
CA ALA A 102 -18.97 -0.03 4.44
C ALA A 102 -19.97 -1.12 4.06
N ARG A 103 -19.62 -2.40 4.27
CA ARG A 103 -20.47 -3.56 3.95
C ARG A 103 -21.62 -3.76 4.94
N GLY A 104 -21.48 -3.21 6.15
CA GLY A 104 -22.41 -3.39 7.27
C GLY A 104 -23.07 -2.09 7.74
N PRO A 105 -23.90 -2.17 8.77
CA PRO A 105 -24.41 -0.97 9.44
C PRO A 105 -23.23 -0.17 10.00
N VAL A 106 -23.30 1.16 9.84
CA VAL A 106 -22.33 2.07 10.45
C VAL A 106 -22.92 2.58 11.76
N ASP A 107 -22.38 2.10 12.87
CA ASP A 107 -22.74 2.51 14.23
C ASP A 107 -21.62 3.37 14.85
N PRO A 108 -21.80 3.95 16.05
CA PRO A 108 -20.76 4.74 16.70
C PRO A 108 -19.46 3.97 16.95
N HIS A 109 -19.52 2.66 17.17
CA HIS A 109 -18.32 1.84 17.35
C HIS A 109 -17.53 1.72 16.05
N PHE A 110 -18.21 1.53 14.92
CA PHE A 110 -17.59 1.57 13.59
C PHE A 110 -16.88 2.91 13.38
N VAL A 111 -17.57 4.04 13.63
CA VAL A 111 -16.99 5.38 13.40
C VAL A 111 -15.76 5.60 14.28
N ASN A 112 -15.84 5.29 15.58
CA ASN A 112 -14.70 5.41 16.49
C ASN A 112 -13.51 4.54 16.03
N SER A 113 -13.80 3.35 15.50
CA SER A 113 -12.76 2.44 15.03
C SER A 113 -12.07 2.89 13.73
N LEU A 114 -12.63 3.87 13.00
CA LEU A 114 -11.95 4.50 11.86
C LEU A 114 -10.78 5.40 12.28
N GLU A 115 -10.72 5.82 13.55
CA GLU A 115 -9.65 6.69 14.07
C GLU A 115 -8.39 5.91 14.49
N THR A 116 -8.56 4.64 14.87
CA THR A 116 -7.51 3.84 15.50
C THR A 116 -6.96 2.72 14.63
N ALA A 117 -7.65 2.35 13.54
CA ALA A 117 -7.27 1.24 12.68
C ALA A 117 -6.81 1.70 11.30
N SER A 118 -5.82 0.99 10.74
CA SER A 118 -5.52 1.12 9.31
C SER A 118 -6.72 0.66 8.49
N LEU A 119 -7.19 1.49 7.55
CA LEU A 119 -8.33 1.18 6.71
C LEU A 119 -8.10 -0.08 5.85
N ALA A 120 -6.85 -0.31 5.40
CA ALA A 120 -6.44 -1.49 4.66
C ALA A 120 -6.62 -2.81 5.44
N ALA A 121 -6.61 -2.77 6.78
CA ALA A 121 -6.73 -3.96 7.61
C ALA A 121 -8.20 -4.36 7.89
N ARG A 122 -9.18 -3.62 7.34
CA ARG A 122 -10.59 -3.75 7.70
C ARG A 122 -11.39 -4.59 6.71
N ALA A 123 -11.87 -5.73 7.17
CA ALA A 123 -12.71 -6.64 6.37
C ALA A 123 -14.13 -6.10 6.11
N ASP A 124 -14.60 -5.12 6.89
CA ASP A 124 -15.92 -4.50 6.75
C ASP A 124 -15.95 -3.33 5.75
N LEU A 125 -14.78 -2.95 5.21
CA LEU A 125 -14.64 -1.99 4.14
C LEU A 125 -14.41 -2.69 2.79
N LEU A 126 -14.90 -2.04 1.73
CA LEU A 126 -14.66 -2.44 0.36
C LEU A 126 -14.14 -1.25 -0.43
N ASP A 127 -13.12 -1.48 -1.25
CA ASP A 127 -12.57 -0.44 -2.11
C ASP A 127 -13.55 0.05 -3.18
N VAL A 128 -13.64 1.38 -3.30
CA VAL A 128 -14.42 2.07 -4.32
C VAL A 128 -13.50 2.65 -5.40
N ASN A 129 -13.80 2.37 -6.67
CA ASN A 129 -13.10 2.77 -7.91
C ASN A 129 -11.66 2.25 -8.09
N ASN A 130 -10.85 2.23 -7.04
CA ASN A 130 -9.48 1.74 -7.07
C ASN A 130 -9.13 0.92 -5.82
N SER A 131 -8.25 -0.06 -5.98
CA SER A 131 -7.69 -0.91 -4.93
C SER A 131 -6.19 -1.07 -5.13
N GLN A 132 -5.44 -1.28 -4.05
CA GLN A 132 -3.98 -1.45 -4.10
C GLN A 132 -3.54 -2.65 -3.27
N TRP A 133 -2.87 -3.59 -3.91
CA TRP A 133 -2.44 -4.85 -3.28
C TRP A 133 -0.94 -5.04 -3.46
N LEU A 134 -0.21 -5.19 -2.37
CA LEU A 134 1.17 -5.63 -2.41
C LEU A 134 1.18 -7.15 -2.52
N VAL A 135 1.83 -7.66 -3.57
CA VAL A 135 1.94 -9.10 -3.84
C VAL A 135 3.40 -9.50 -3.86
N THR A 136 3.74 -10.50 -3.04
CA THR A 136 5.08 -11.10 -2.98
C THR A 136 5.04 -12.51 -3.55
N LEU A 137 5.74 -12.71 -4.66
CA LEU A 137 5.96 -14.02 -5.27
C LEU A 137 7.34 -14.55 -4.90
N ARG A 138 7.45 -15.87 -4.72
CA ARG A 138 8.72 -16.57 -4.47
C ARG A 138 8.86 -17.77 -5.39
N SER A 139 10.08 -18.00 -5.88
CA SER A 139 10.40 -19.26 -6.53
C SER A 139 10.60 -20.37 -5.50
N GLY A 140 9.82 -21.44 -5.64
CA GLY A 140 10.01 -22.71 -4.93
C GLY A 140 10.86 -23.71 -5.72
N ALA A 141 11.12 -23.45 -7.00
CA ALA A 141 11.91 -24.35 -7.85
C ALA A 141 13.42 -24.13 -7.68
N SER A 142 14.20 -25.19 -7.94
CA SER A 142 15.65 -25.11 -8.10
C SER A 142 16.07 -24.38 -9.38
N GLN A 143 15.19 -24.33 -10.37
CA GLN A 143 15.37 -23.63 -11.63
C GLN A 143 14.75 -22.23 -11.59
N GLU A 144 15.15 -21.41 -12.55
CA GLU A 144 14.57 -20.09 -12.76
C GLU A 144 13.09 -20.19 -13.14
N VAL A 145 12.26 -19.38 -12.49
CA VAL A 145 10.85 -19.24 -12.80
C VAL A 145 10.63 -17.93 -13.52
N ARG A 146 10.03 -17.98 -14.71
CA ARG A 146 9.69 -16.81 -15.51
C ARG A 146 8.18 -16.63 -15.51
N VAL A 147 7.70 -15.58 -14.86
CA VAL A 147 6.29 -15.18 -14.99
C VAL A 147 6.10 -14.50 -16.33
N THR A 148 5.28 -15.11 -17.17
CA THR A 148 5.07 -14.70 -18.57
C THR A 148 3.79 -13.94 -18.77
N ASP A 149 2.78 -14.12 -17.91
CA ASP A 149 1.55 -13.33 -17.94
C ASP A 149 0.83 -13.38 -16.59
N ILE A 150 0.07 -12.34 -16.27
CA ILE A 150 -0.82 -12.28 -15.10
C ILE A 150 -2.13 -11.66 -15.57
N VAL A 151 -3.20 -12.45 -15.55
CA VAL A 151 -4.49 -12.08 -16.14
C VAL A 151 -5.60 -12.17 -15.10
N PRO A 152 -6.41 -11.11 -14.91
CA PRO A 152 -7.58 -11.22 -14.04
C PRO A 152 -8.66 -12.10 -14.68
N VAL A 153 -9.24 -12.97 -13.86
CA VAL A 153 -10.31 -13.90 -14.20
C VAL A 153 -11.50 -13.54 -13.32
N ILE A 154 -12.48 -12.87 -13.94
CA ILE A 154 -13.67 -12.36 -13.25
C ILE A 154 -14.59 -13.52 -12.87
N GLU A 155 -15.00 -13.58 -11.60
CA GLU A 155 -16.00 -14.54 -11.12
C GLU A 155 -17.33 -14.31 -11.84
N GLY A 156 -17.91 -15.38 -12.40
CA GLY A 156 -19.14 -15.26 -13.20
C GLY A 156 -18.96 -14.58 -14.56
N GLY A 157 -17.73 -14.25 -14.97
CA GLY A 157 -17.37 -13.76 -16.31
C GLY A 157 -17.71 -12.30 -16.60
N ARG A 158 -18.36 -11.58 -15.68
CA ARG A 158 -18.66 -10.14 -15.82
C ARG A 158 -18.82 -9.47 -14.47
N CYS A 159 -18.55 -8.18 -14.41
CA CYS A 159 -18.86 -7.37 -13.23
C CYS A 159 -20.38 -7.14 -13.11
N GLY A 160 -20.86 -7.07 -11.87
CA GLY A 160 -22.23 -6.72 -11.51
C GLY A 160 -22.46 -5.21 -11.43
N LYS A 161 -23.64 -4.82 -10.94
CA LYS A 161 -23.95 -3.42 -10.61
C LYS A 161 -23.09 -2.96 -9.42
N PRO A 162 -22.69 -1.68 -9.35
CA PRO A 162 -21.96 -1.16 -8.21
C PRO A 162 -22.78 -1.32 -6.92
N LEU A 163 -22.09 -1.57 -5.82
CA LEU A 163 -22.69 -1.74 -4.51
C LEU A 163 -23.00 -0.37 -3.89
N GLY A 164 -24.19 -0.25 -3.30
CA GLY A 164 -24.58 0.90 -2.49
C GLY A 164 -24.32 0.67 -1.01
N GLY A 165 -24.50 1.71 -0.20
CA GLY A 165 -24.23 1.66 1.24
C GLY A 165 -23.71 3.00 1.76
N SER A 166 -22.89 2.94 2.80
CA SER A 166 -22.23 4.12 3.36
C SER A 166 -20.81 4.25 2.85
N LEU A 167 -20.40 5.45 2.44
CA LEU A 167 -19.03 5.72 2.01
C LEU A 167 -18.16 6.23 3.15
N VAL A 168 -16.88 5.87 3.13
CA VAL A 168 -15.82 6.43 3.96
C VAL A 168 -14.77 7.03 3.02
N TYR A 169 -14.46 8.32 3.18
CA TYR A 169 -13.44 9.01 2.39
C TYR A 169 -12.22 9.31 3.25
N ALA A 170 -11.07 8.75 2.91
CA ALA A 170 -9.81 8.96 3.61
C ALA A 170 -8.75 9.54 2.66
N PRO A 171 -8.31 10.79 2.81
CA PRO A 171 -7.30 11.37 1.92
C PRO A 171 -5.91 10.80 2.24
N GLY A 172 -5.08 10.62 1.21
CA GLY A 172 -3.81 9.89 1.30
C GLY A 172 -2.65 10.64 1.93
N GLN A 173 -1.70 9.88 2.50
CA GLN A 173 -0.47 10.36 3.13
C GLN A 173 0.80 9.76 2.49
N GLY A 174 0.95 9.88 1.17
CA GLY A 174 2.14 9.38 0.44
C GLY A 174 2.26 7.85 0.45
N GLY A 175 3.15 7.28 -0.36
CA GLY A 175 3.30 5.82 -0.50
C GLY A 175 4.72 5.40 -0.89
N GLU A 176 5.03 4.12 -0.69
CA GLU A 176 6.32 3.52 -1.04
C GLU A 176 6.48 3.27 -2.55
N GLU A 177 7.72 3.36 -3.04
CA GLU A 177 8.08 3.18 -4.45
C GLU A 177 8.29 1.69 -4.78
N VAL A 178 7.19 0.95 -4.92
CA VAL A 178 7.18 -0.42 -5.45
C VAL A 178 6.77 -0.39 -6.92
N LEU A 179 7.29 -1.31 -7.76
CA LEU A 179 6.91 -1.42 -9.17
C LEU A 179 5.37 -1.51 -9.32
N PRO A 180 4.69 -0.48 -9.85
CA PRO A 180 3.25 -0.48 -9.96
C PRO A 180 2.83 -1.15 -11.27
N LEU A 181 1.88 -2.08 -11.16
CA LEU A 181 1.18 -2.71 -12.28
C LEU A 181 -0.30 -2.38 -12.17
N ASP A 182 -0.81 -1.64 -13.16
CA ASP A 182 -2.16 -1.13 -13.25
C ASP A 182 -3.05 -2.05 -14.07
N VAL A 183 -4.30 -2.22 -13.65
CA VAL A 183 -5.33 -2.88 -14.45
C VAL A 183 -6.68 -2.21 -14.25
N THR A 184 -7.43 -2.05 -15.34
CA THR A 184 -8.86 -1.75 -15.30
C THR A 184 -9.61 -3.06 -15.43
N VAL A 185 -10.17 -3.55 -14.33
CA VAL A 185 -10.71 -4.91 -14.19
C VAL A 185 -11.97 -5.09 -15.04
N ASP A 186 -12.78 -4.04 -15.21
CA ASP A 186 -14.00 -4.05 -16.03
C ASP A 186 -13.77 -3.64 -17.49
N ALA A 187 -12.52 -3.52 -17.94
CA ALA A 187 -12.21 -3.34 -19.35
C ALA A 187 -12.60 -4.60 -20.17
N PRO A 188 -12.92 -4.48 -21.48
CA PRO A 188 -13.28 -5.63 -22.31
C PRO A 188 -12.21 -6.73 -22.36
N VAL A 189 -10.93 -6.35 -22.31
CA VAL A 189 -9.78 -7.26 -22.24
C VAL A 189 -8.84 -6.75 -21.15
N PRO A 190 -9.08 -7.11 -19.88
CA PRO A 190 -8.31 -6.57 -18.77
C PRO A 190 -6.89 -7.15 -18.80
N ARG A 191 -5.89 -6.27 -18.79
CA ARG A 191 -4.46 -6.60 -18.81
C ARG A 191 -3.70 -5.68 -17.86
N LEU A 192 -2.61 -6.20 -17.31
CA LEU A 192 -1.72 -5.39 -16.48
C LEU A 192 -0.84 -4.52 -17.36
N HIS A 193 -0.65 -3.28 -16.94
CA HIS A 193 0.17 -2.26 -17.57
C HIS A 193 1.16 -1.71 -16.54
N LYS A 194 2.37 -1.34 -16.95
CA LYS A 194 3.20 -0.50 -16.08
C LYS A 194 2.69 0.93 -16.17
N ASP A 195 2.73 1.66 -15.05
CA ASP A 195 2.39 3.08 -15.03
C ASP A 195 3.15 3.86 -16.11
N GLY A 196 2.43 4.69 -16.87
CA GLY A 196 2.96 5.46 -17.99
C GLY A 196 3.37 4.67 -19.25
N ALA A 197 3.19 3.34 -19.27
CA ALA A 197 3.56 2.52 -20.43
C ALA A 197 2.47 2.47 -21.50
N LYS A 198 2.88 2.39 -22.77
CA LYS A 198 1.99 2.25 -23.92
C LYS A 198 1.81 0.78 -24.29
N GLY A 199 1.06 0.03 -23.47
CA GLY A 199 0.69 -1.35 -23.77
C GLY A 199 0.84 -2.31 -22.59
N PRO A 200 0.36 -3.56 -22.73
CA PRO A 200 0.40 -4.54 -21.66
C PRO A 200 1.82 -4.86 -21.20
N TYR A 201 2.00 -5.11 -19.91
CA TYR A 201 3.30 -5.42 -19.33
C TYR A 201 3.89 -6.73 -19.86
N PHE A 202 3.05 -7.76 -19.99
CA PHE A 202 3.48 -9.14 -20.26
C PHE A 202 3.35 -9.55 -21.73
N THR A 203 2.66 -8.77 -22.56
CA THR A 203 2.34 -9.16 -23.94
C THR A 203 2.62 -8.04 -24.92
N GLY A 204 3.05 -8.40 -26.14
CA GLY A 204 3.36 -7.45 -27.20
C GLY A 204 4.87 -7.31 -27.46
N PRO A 205 5.27 -6.37 -28.32
CA PRO A 205 6.67 -6.22 -28.75
C PRO A 205 7.61 -5.77 -27.62
N GLU A 206 7.09 -5.07 -26.61
CA GLU A 206 7.84 -4.60 -25.43
C GLU A 206 7.54 -5.44 -24.18
N ALA A 207 7.07 -6.68 -24.38
CA ALA A 207 6.71 -7.58 -23.28
C ALA A 207 7.88 -7.77 -22.30
N ARG A 208 7.57 -7.62 -21.02
CA ARG A 208 8.47 -7.85 -19.89
C ARG A 208 8.05 -9.12 -19.17
N GLN A 209 9.02 -9.71 -18.47
CA GLN A 209 8.82 -10.89 -17.65
C GLN A 209 9.34 -10.62 -16.25
N ILE A 210 8.71 -11.22 -15.25
CA ILE A 210 9.26 -11.26 -13.89
C ILE A 210 10.07 -12.55 -13.79
N VAL A 211 11.37 -12.42 -13.56
CA VAL A 211 12.29 -13.55 -13.45
C VAL A 211 12.68 -13.74 -12.00
N LEU A 212 12.40 -14.94 -11.47
CA LEU A 212 12.71 -15.32 -10.10
C LEU A 212 13.78 -16.43 -10.12
N LYS A 213 14.94 -16.13 -9.56
CA LYS A 213 15.97 -17.15 -9.29
C LYS A 213 15.52 -18.07 -8.16
N GLN A 214 16.22 -19.20 -7.99
CA GLN A 214 15.97 -20.15 -6.89
C GLN A 214 15.87 -19.42 -5.55
N ASN A 215 14.79 -19.65 -4.81
CA ASN A 215 14.48 -19.01 -3.52
C ASN A 215 14.43 -17.47 -3.52
N GLN A 216 14.46 -16.81 -4.68
CA GLN A 216 14.28 -15.38 -4.77
C GLN A 216 12.82 -15.03 -4.58
N SER A 217 12.57 -13.94 -3.86
CA SER A 217 11.26 -13.31 -3.76
C SER A 217 11.28 -11.95 -4.44
N THR A 218 10.17 -11.59 -5.08
CA THR A 218 9.95 -10.28 -5.68
C THR A 218 8.57 -9.79 -5.28
N ALA A 219 8.50 -8.55 -4.81
CA ALA A 219 7.25 -7.87 -4.52
C ALA A 219 6.91 -6.86 -5.62
N PHE A 220 5.62 -6.71 -5.93
CA PHE A 220 5.10 -5.67 -6.81
C PHE A 220 3.74 -5.17 -6.32
N LEU A 221 3.38 -3.96 -6.72
CA LEU A 221 2.13 -3.33 -6.35
C LEU A 221 1.11 -3.51 -7.47
N LEU A 222 0.03 -4.23 -7.22
CA LEU A 222 -1.12 -4.32 -8.12
C LEU A 222 -2.10 -3.19 -7.81
N ARG A 223 -2.33 -2.30 -8.78
CA ARG A 223 -3.36 -1.27 -8.70
C ARG A 223 -4.51 -1.65 -9.61
N ALA A 224 -5.61 -2.11 -9.01
CA ALA A 224 -6.82 -2.45 -9.75
C ALA A 224 -7.78 -1.28 -9.73
N SER A 225 -8.40 -0.99 -10.87
CA SER A 225 -9.43 0.03 -11.03
C SER A 225 -10.69 -0.55 -11.66
N VAL A 226 -11.81 0.10 -11.40
CA VAL A 226 -13.11 -0.22 -12.00
C VAL A 226 -13.80 1.10 -12.34
N GLN A 227 -14.48 1.15 -13.49
CA GLN A 227 -15.17 2.37 -13.90
C GLN A 227 -16.60 2.43 -13.37
N ARG A 228 -17.33 1.30 -13.37
CA ARG A 228 -18.77 1.31 -13.04
C ARG A 228 -19.28 0.10 -12.29
N GLY A 229 -18.63 -1.06 -12.40
CA GLY A 229 -19.19 -2.32 -11.90
C GLY A 229 -18.77 -2.71 -10.48
N HIS A 230 -19.42 -3.72 -9.94
CA HIS A 230 -18.87 -4.51 -8.83
C HIS A 230 -18.18 -5.75 -9.40
N CYS A 231 -16.88 -5.88 -9.19
CA CYS A 231 -16.09 -6.96 -9.74
C CYS A 231 -15.51 -7.82 -8.62
N ARG A 232 -15.59 -9.14 -8.80
CA ARG A 232 -14.87 -10.13 -8.01
C ARG A 232 -14.00 -10.95 -8.94
N TRP A 233 -12.73 -11.17 -8.61
CA TRP A 233 -11.81 -11.87 -9.51
C TRP A 233 -10.66 -12.55 -8.77
N HIS A 234 -10.03 -13.50 -9.46
CA HIS A 234 -8.69 -14.00 -9.13
C HIS A 234 -7.73 -13.63 -10.25
N TYR A 235 -6.43 -13.62 -10.00
CA TYR A 235 -5.45 -13.57 -11.09
C TYR A 235 -4.99 -14.97 -11.44
N ARG A 236 -4.96 -15.29 -12.73
CA ARG A 236 -4.25 -16.44 -13.27
C ARG A 236 -2.84 -15.99 -13.66
N VAL A 237 -1.84 -16.59 -13.02
CA VAL A 237 -0.44 -16.33 -13.25
C VAL A 237 0.11 -17.43 -14.15
N HIS A 238 0.47 -17.08 -15.38
CA HIS A 238 1.14 -17.98 -16.31
C HIS A 238 2.65 -17.86 -16.11
N TYR A 239 3.34 -18.99 -15.96
CA TYR A 239 4.78 -19.00 -15.78
C TYR A 239 5.46 -20.20 -16.46
N GLN A 240 6.76 -20.09 -16.60
CA GLN A 240 7.63 -21.13 -17.17
C GLN A 240 8.73 -21.53 -16.18
N VAL A 241 9.01 -22.82 -16.10
CA VAL A 241 10.12 -23.41 -15.35
C VAL A 241 10.65 -24.63 -16.10
N GLY A 242 11.96 -24.70 -16.31
CA GLY A 242 12.58 -25.81 -17.03
C GLY A 242 12.03 -26.02 -18.45
N GLY A 243 11.62 -24.94 -19.13
CA GLY A 243 11.01 -24.99 -20.47
C GLY A 243 9.56 -25.47 -20.51
N LYS A 244 8.94 -25.81 -19.37
CA LYS A 244 7.52 -26.18 -19.27
C LYS A 244 6.70 -25.00 -18.80
N THR A 245 5.49 -24.87 -19.34
CA THR A 245 4.49 -23.89 -18.89
C THR A 245 3.64 -24.45 -17.76
N ALA A 246 3.26 -23.60 -16.82
CA ALA A 246 2.30 -23.89 -15.77
C ALA A 246 1.53 -22.63 -15.37
N GLU A 247 0.55 -22.83 -14.50
CA GLU A 247 -0.34 -21.78 -14.02
C GLU A 247 -0.47 -21.85 -12.50
N ALA A 248 -0.56 -20.68 -11.88
CA ALA A 248 -0.91 -20.51 -10.48
C ALA A 248 -2.09 -19.56 -10.34
N VAL A 249 -2.86 -19.70 -9.27
CA VAL A 249 -3.95 -18.77 -8.92
C VAL A 249 -3.44 -17.84 -7.83
N LEU A 250 -3.55 -16.54 -8.08
CA LEU A 250 -3.32 -15.49 -7.12
C LEU A 250 -4.67 -14.95 -6.66
N SER A 251 -4.90 -15.03 -5.35
CA SER A 251 -6.15 -14.65 -4.67
C SER A 251 -5.86 -13.55 -3.64
N ALA A 252 -6.90 -12.87 -3.19
CA ALA A 252 -6.82 -11.97 -2.05
C ALA A 252 -6.49 -12.75 -0.76
N PRO A 253 -6.19 -12.07 0.36
CA PRO A 253 -5.90 -12.73 1.64
C PRO A 253 -6.94 -13.80 1.99
N HIS A 254 -6.48 -14.88 2.62
CA HIS A 254 -7.30 -16.04 3.00
C HIS A 254 -7.98 -16.77 1.83
N GLY A 255 -7.51 -16.57 0.60
CA GLY A 255 -8.00 -17.27 -0.59
C GLY A 255 -9.30 -16.69 -1.17
N HIS A 256 -9.78 -15.57 -0.63
CA HIS A 256 -10.94 -14.87 -1.18
C HIS A 256 -10.64 -14.28 -2.57
N PRO A 257 -11.65 -14.06 -3.42
CA PRO A 257 -11.44 -13.24 -4.61
C PRO A 257 -11.07 -11.81 -4.20
N PHE A 258 -10.29 -11.15 -5.05
CA PHE A 258 -10.18 -9.70 -5.01
C PHE A 258 -11.56 -9.12 -5.29
N GLU A 259 -11.88 -8.01 -4.65
CA GLU A 259 -13.19 -7.39 -4.74
C GLU A 259 -13.06 -5.88 -4.80
N ILE A 260 -13.83 -5.26 -5.69
CA ILE A 260 -13.87 -3.81 -5.87
C ILE A 260 -15.25 -3.41 -6.37
N THR A 261 -15.72 -2.23 -6.00
CA THR A 261 -16.94 -1.65 -6.57
C THR A 261 -16.66 -0.30 -7.20
N GLY A 262 -17.34 0.00 -8.31
CA GLY A 262 -17.41 1.36 -8.83
C GLY A 262 -18.28 2.23 -7.94
N GLU A 263 -18.17 3.54 -8.14
CA GLU A 263 -19.13 4.49 -7.59
C GLU A 263 -20.54 4.24 -8.13
N LEU A 264 -21.55 4.54 -7.31
CA LEU A 264 -22.93 4.63 -7.77
C LEU A 264 -23.04 5.72 -8.86
N PRO A 265 -23.86 5.48 -9.92
CA PRO A 265 -24.08 6.48 -10.97
C PRO A 265 -24.59 7.83 -10.44
N ASP A 266 -25.42 7.79 -9.40
CA ASP A 266 -25.80 8.95 -8.60
C ASP A 266 -25.17 8.81 -7.21
N ALA A 267 -24.25 9.72 -6.89
CA ALA A 267 -23.66 9.80 -5.56
C ALA A 267 -24.71 10.13 -4.47
N GLY A 268 -25.88 10.64 -4.87
CA GLY A 268 -27.04 10.87 -4.03
C GLY A 268 -27.62 9.62 -3.39
N ASP A 269 -27.36 8.45 -3.99
CA ASP A 269 -27.91 7.16 -3.58
C ASP A 269 -27.12 6.51 -2.42
N TYR A 270 -25.99 7.09 -2.01
CA TYR A 270 -25.30 6.64 -0.81
C TYR A 270 -26.11 6.99 0.44
N ARG A 271 -26.24 6.00 1.34
CA ARG A 271 -26.99 6.14 2.59
C ARG A 271 -26.40 7.24 3.48
N ALA A 272 -25.08 7.24 3.57
CA ALA A 272 -24.31 8.20 4.35
C ALA A 272 -22.89 8.30 3.77
N VAL A 273 -22.22 9.41 4.02
CA VAL A 273 -20.83 9.65 3.66
C VAL A 273 -20.09 10.15 4.88
N TYR A 274 -19.05 9.43 5.28
CA TYR A 274 -18.19 9.73 6.41
C TYR A 274 -16.92 10.41 5.89
N LEU A 275 -16.66 11.60 6.42
CA LEU A 275 -15.57 12.48 6.02
C LEU A 275 -14.75 12.85 7.24
N PRO A 276 -13.41 12.87 7.17
CA PRO A 276 -12.62 13.34 8.28
C PRO A 276 -12.83 14.84 8.51
N THR A 277 -12.87 15.25 9.76
CA THR A 277 -13.15 16.63 10.20
C THR A 277 -12.16 17.65 9.65
N PHE A 278 -10.93 17.26 9.31
CA PHE A 278 -9.92 18.18 8.77
C PHE A 278 -10.18 18.61 7.32
N LEU A 279 -11.05 17.91 6.58
CA LEU A 279 -11.56 18.38 5.28
C LEU A 279 -12.54 19.56 5.42
N CYS A 280 -12.76 19.98 6.67
CA CYS A 280 -13.82 20.87 7.09
C CYS A 280 -13.22 22.10 7.82
N PRO A 281 -12.50 22.99 7.11
CA PRO A 281 -11.64 24.02 7.69
C PRO A 281 -12.40 25.17 8.39
N ASN A 282 -13.73 25.23 8.28
CA ASN A 282 -14.54 26.31 8.84
C ASN A 282 -15.01 26.06 10.29
N SER A 283 -14.58 24.96 10.93
CA SER A 283 -14.85 24.76 12.35
C SER A 283 -13.90 25.63 13.18
N LYS A 284 -14.45 26.42 14.12
CA LYS A 284 -13.65 27.30 15.00
C LYS A 284 -12.74 26.52 15.97
N GLU A 285 -12.88 25.21 16.02
CA GLU A 285 -12.14 24.31 16.88
C GLU A 285 -11.84 23.03 16.09
N PHE A 286 -10.56 22.76 15.85
CA PHE A 286 -10.14 21.51 15.22
C PHE A 286 -10.39 20.38 16.21
N GLN A 287 -11.38 19.55 15.93
CA GLN A 287 -11.57 18.28 16.64
C GLN A 287 -11.24 17.14 15.68
N PRO A 288 -10.23 16.28 15.97
CA PRO A 288 -10.00 15.09 15.17
C PRO A 288 -11.25 14.20 15.21
N GLY A 289 -11.58 13.59 14.08
CA GLY A 289 -12.66 12.62 14.01
C GLY A 289 -13.37 12.62 12.65
N TRP A 290 -14.59 12.09 12.65
CA TRP A 290 -15.37 11.88 11.44
C TRP A 290 -16.71 12.63 11.51
N ARG A 291 -17.10 13.26 10.39
CA ARG A 291 -18.41 13.88 10.18
C ARG A 291 -19.22 13.03 9.23
N THR A 292 -20.53 13.01 9.45
CA THR A 292 -21.48 12.33 8.57
C THR A 292 -22.19 13.34 7.68
N ALA A 293 -22.36 13.00 6.41
CA ALA A 293 -23.21 13.70 5.45
C ALA A 293 -24.15 12.70 4.78
N ASP A 294 -25.25 13.18 4.19
CA ASP A 294 -26.05 12.35 3.29
C ASP A 294 -25.42 12.26 1.88
N GLY A 295 -25.82 11.26 1.09
CA GLY A 295 -25.35 11.11 -0.29
C GLY A 295 -25.66 12.32 -1.16
N GLN A 296 -26.80 12.98 -0.94
CA GLN A 296 -27.21 14.17 -1.70
C GLN A 296 -26.26 15.36 -1.48
N TRP A 297 -25.79 15.57 -0.25
CA TRP A 297 -24.76 16.54 0.09
C TRP A 297 -23.45 16.20 -0.63
N PHE A 298 -23.07 14.92 -0.66
CA PHE A 298 -21.86 14.47 -1.35
C PHE A 298 -21.96 14.66 -2.87
N ALA A 299 -23.12 14.35 -3.47
CA ALA A 299 -23.40 14.57 -4.88
C ALA A 299 -23.37 16.05 -5.30
N ARG A 300 -23.79 16.95 -4.40
CA ARG A 300 -23.73 18.41 -4.59
C ARG A 300 -22.32 18.98 -4.40
N GLY A 301 -21.36 18.17 -3.96
CA GLY A 301 -20.00 18.63 -3.74
C GLY A 301 -19.35 19.14 -5.03
N PRO A 302 -18.50 20.19 -4.93
CA PRO A 302 -17.86 20.75 -6.09
C PRO A 302 -16.92 19.71 -6.68
N GLY A 303 -17.06 19.45 -7.98
CA GLY A 303 -16.14 18.59 -8.71
C GLY A 303 -14.69 18.93 -8.38
N ARG A 304 -13.95 17.92 -7.89
CA ARG A 304 -12.49 17.86 -7.73
C ARG A 304 -11.79 19.23 -7.69
N GLY A 305 -11.88 19.98 -6.58
CA GLY A 305 -11.00 21.15 -6.37
C GLY A 305 -11.53 22.38 -5.62
N LYS A 306 -12.76 22.41 -5.09
CA LYS A 306 -13.20 23.49 -4.17
C LYS A 306 -13.50 22.92 -2.78
N SER A 307 -13.25 23.71 -1.74
CA SER A 307 -13.59 23.35 -0.36
C SER A 307 -15.10 23.27 -0.19
N LEU A 308 -15.58 22.15 0.36
CA LEU A 308 -16.98 21.95 0.70
C LEU A 308 -17.35 22.74 1.96
N PRO A 309 -18.52 23.42 1.99
CA PRO A 309 -19.07 23.88 3.26
C PRO A 309 -19.46 22.65 4.09
N CYS A 310 -18.97 22.57 5.32
CA CYS A 310 -19.20 21.41 6.19
C CYS A 310 -20.69 21.07 6.32
N PRO A 311 -21.03 19.76 6.40
CA PRO A 311 -22.36 19.35 6.83
C PRO A 311 -22.67 20.03 8.16
N LYS A 312 -23.90 20.56 8.28
CA LYS A 312 -24.38 21.06 9.57
C LYS A 312 -24.66 19.87 10.47
N ASP A 313 -24.27 19.99 11.73
CA ASP A 313 -24.55 19.00 12.77
C ASP A 313 -26.07 18.89 13.01
#